data_AF-A0A4C1XD64-F1
#
_entry.id   AF-A0A4C1XD64-F1
#
_cell.length_a   1.000
_cell.length_b   1.000
_cell.length_c   1.000
_cell.angle_alpha   90.00
_cell.angle_beta   90.00
_cell.angle_gamma   90.00
#
_symmetry.space_group_name_H-M   'P 1'
#
loop_
_entity.id
_entity.type
_entity.pdbx_description
1 polymer ?
#
loop_
_entity_poly.entity_id
_entity_poly.type
_entity_poly.pdbx_seq_one_letter_code
_entity_poly.pdbx_strand_id
1 'polypeptide(L)'
;MRLEPVSDDRPSDVKKTTIWKKVSLALEKNDTLTLKKIPSDIVSTNHIYNVISHITTVIENNSWKVPVHYNHQKLPADVSKLMRAKNTALRRASVYPTPAYTFYACALQCKVWVCVREVRNDNWSAIMEENTLTHKTYWHVAKVLSN
;
A
#
# COMPACT_ATOMS: atom_id res chain seq x y z
N MET A 1 49.10 -1.75 1.51
CA MET A 1 47.88 -1.47 0.73
C MET A 1 46.79 -1.05 1.69
N ARG A 2 46.36 0.22 1.65
CA ARG A 2 45.17 0.69 2.37
C ARG A 2 43.96 0.34 1.50
N LEU A 3 43.05 -0.46 2.03
CA LEU A 3 41.79 -0.76 1.36
C LEU A 3 40.90 0.48 1.53
N GLU A 4 40.58 1.14 0.43
CA GLU A 4 39.51 2.14 0.41
C GLU A 4 38.16 1.46 0.70
N PRO A 5 37.22 2.14 1.37
CA PRO A 5 35.92 1.57 1.65
C PRO A 5 35.14 1.47 0.32
N VAL A 6 34.79 0.24 -0.05
CA VAL A 6 33.84 -0.06 -1.11
C VAL A 6 32.56 0.75 -0.84
N SER A 7 32.20 1.63 -1.78
CA SER A 7 30.90 2.30 -1.81
C SER A 7 29.83 1.23 -1.73
N ASP A 8 29.08 1.21 -0.62
CA ASP A 8 27.92 0.35 -0.43
C ASP A 8 26.80 0.87 -1.34
N ASP A 9 26.86 0.52 -2.63
CA ASP A 9 25.81 0.78 -3.63
C ASP A 9 24.61 -0.16 -3.39
N ARG A 10 24.16 -0.24 -2.14
CA ARG A 10 23.00 -1.04 -1.75
C ARG A 10 21.75 -0.37 -2.29
N PRO A 11 20.90 -1.08 -3.06
CA PRO A 11 19.63 -0.51 -3.48
C PRO A 11 18.82 -0.12 -2.23
N SER A 12 18.48 1.16 -2.13
CA SER A 12 17.69 1.72 -1.04
C SER A 12 16.50 0.81 -0.70
N ASP A 13 16.42 0.33 0.54
CA ASP A 13 15.33 -0.49 1.10
C ASP A 13 13.99 0.25 1.20
N VAL A 14 13.88 1.40 0.51
CA VAL A 14 12.77 2.33 0.53
C VAL A 14 12.33 2.59 -0.90
N LYS A 15 11.08 2.25 -1.21
CA LYS A 15 10.41 2.62 -2.47
C LYS A 15 9.59 3.88 -2.23
N LYS A 16 9.70 4.87 -3.12
CA LYS A 16 8.75 5.98 -3.18
C LYS A 16 7.44 5.44 -3.74
N THR A 17 6.37 5.49 -2.97
CA THR A 17 5.03 5.14 -3.46
C THR A 17 4.18 6.41 -3.47
N THR A 18 3.49 6.65 -4.59
CA THR A 18 2.61 7.80 -4.75
C THR A 18 1.17 7.33 -4.62
N ILE A 19 0.41 7.94 -3.70
CA ILE A 19 -1.02 7.67 -3.57
C ILE A 19 -1.74 8.53 -4.61
N TRP A 20 -1.98 7.96 -5.80
CA TRP A 20 -2.60 8.67 -6.93
C TRP A 20 -3.92 9.37 -6.58
N LYS A 21 -4.74 8.78 -5.69
CA LYS A 21 -6.00 9.41 -5.22
C LYS A 21 -5.78 10.72 -4.44
N LYS A 22 -4.72 10.80 -3.62
CA LYS A 22 -4.37 12.05 -2.91
C LYS A 22 -3.77 13.08 -3.86
N VAL A 23 -2.96 12.63 -4.82
CA VAL A 23 -2.42 13.50 -5.89
C VAL A 23 -3.54 14.12 -6.71
N SER A 24 -4.55 13.34 -7.12
CA SER A 24 -5.72 13.87 -7.85
C SER A 24 -6.47 14.94 -7.06
N LEU A 25 -6.69 14.73 -5.76
CA LEU A 25 -7.43 15.67 -4.91
C LEU A 25 -6.61 16.95 -4.62
N ALA A 26 -5.30 16.81 -4.45
CA ALA A 26 -4.39 17.95 -4.28
C ALA A 26 -4.25 18.76 -5.58
N LEU A 27 -4.22 18.10 -6.74
CA LEU A 27 -4.26 18.76 -8.04
C LEU A 27 -5.59 19.48 -8.24
N GLU A 28 -6.73 18.82 -8.07
CA GLU A 28 -8.05 19.44 -8.22
C GLU A 28 -8.22 20.70 -7.35
N LYS A 29 -7.83 20.63 -6.07
CA LYS A 29 -7.94 21.76 -5.14
C LYS A 29 -7.02 22.94 -5.52
N ASN A 30 -5.82 22.67 -6.04
CA ASN A 30 -4.85 23.71 -6.42
C ASN A 30 -5.04 24.21 -7.86
N ASP A 31 -5.48 23.37 -8.78
CA ASP A 31 -5.79 23.71 -10.17
C ASP A 31 -7.02 24.62 -10.22
N THR A 32 -8.01 24.41 -9.36
CA THR A 32 -9.14 25.35 -9.21
C THR A 32 -8.67 26.76 -8.77
N LEU A 33 -7.53 26.85 -8.08
CA LEU A 33 -6.96 28.08 -7.55
C LEU A 33 -5.97 28.75 -8.53
N THR A 34 -5.26 27.93 -9.30
CA THR A 34 -4.24 28.35 -10.27
C THR A 34 -4.86 28.66 -11.64
N LEU A 35 -5.79 27.83 -12.14
CA LEU A 35 -6.45 28.02 -13.44
C LEU A 35 -7.38 29.24 -13.49
N LYS A 36 -7.90 29.71 -12.33
CA LYS A 36 -8.70 30.95 -12.27
C LYS A 36 -7.89 32.23 -12.54
N LYS A 37 -6.55 32.15 -12.49
CA LYS A 37 -5.65 33.30 -12.68
C LYS A 37 -4.89 33.28 -14.00
N ILE A 38 -5.11 32.28 -14.86
CA ILE A 38 -4.37 32.14 -16.12
C ILE A 38 -5.16 32.85 -17.23
N PRO A 39 -4.56 33.82 -17.94
CA PRO A 39 -5.15 34.39 -19.15
C PRO A 39 -5.32 33.31 -20.22
N SER A 40 -6.39 33.38 -21.00
CA SER A 40 -6.74 32.36 -22.01
C SER A 40 -5.74 32.20 -23.17
N ASP A 41 -4.62 32.93 -23.19
CA ASP A 41 -3.58 32.83 -24.23
C ASP A 41 -2.40 31.94 -23.77
N ILE A 42 -2.51 30.65 -24.05
CA ILE A 42 -1.45 29.66 -23.83
C ILE A 42 -0.34 29.87 -24.88
N VAL A 43 0.48 30.92 -24.73
CA VAL A 43 1.50 31.25 -25.76
C VAL A 43 2.93 31.23 -25.24
N SER A 44 3.18 31.36 -23.93
CA SER A 44 4.55 31.36 -23.41
C SER A 44 4.99 30.00 -22.86
N THR A 45 6.09 29.48 -23.41
CA THR A 45 6.83 28.29 -22.94
C THR A 45 7.11 28.32 -21.43
N ASN A 46 7.22 29.51 -20.83
CA ASN A 46 7.45 29.68 -19.40
C ASN A 46 6.27 29.19 -18.55
N HIS A 47 5.03 29.27 -19.05
CA HIS A 47 3.86 28.74 -18.34
C HIS A 47 3.85 27.21 -18.32
N ILE A 48 4.33 26.56 -19.38
CA ILE A 48 4.45 25.10 -19.45
C ILE A 48 5.44 24.60 -18.39
N TYR A 49 6.62 25.24 -18.30
CA TYR A 49 7.61 24.90 -17.27
C TYR A 49 7.07 25.10 -15.85
N ASN A 50 6.33 26.19 -15.61
CA ASN A 50 5.71 26.44 -14.31
C ASN A 50 4.68 25.35 -13.95
N VAL A 51 3.81 24.95 -14.88
CA VAL A 51 2.82 23.88 -14.66
C VAL A 51 3.52 22.55 -14.38
N ILE A 52 4.55 22.20 -15.16
CA ILE A 52 5.33 20.97 -14.95
C ILE A 52 5.98 20.97 -13.57
N SER A 53 6.64 22.07 -13.18
CA SER A 53 7.30 22.20 -11.87
C SER A 53 6.30 22.08 -10.72
N HIS A 54 5.11 22.64 -10.88
CA HIS A 54 4.05 22.56 -9.88
C HIS A 54 3.54 21.13 -9.73
N ILE A 55 3.26 20.44 -10.84
CA ILE A 55 2.81 19.02 -10.83
C ILE A 55 3.87 18.13 -10.17
N THR A 56 5.15 18.32 -10.50
CA THR A 56 6.25 17.55 -9.87
C THR A 56 6.30 17.78 -8.37
N THR A 57 6.14 19.02 -7.93
CA THR A 57 6.14 19.38 -6.50
C THR A 57 4.95 18.75 -5.76
N VAL A 58 3.75 18.75 -6.36
CA VAL A 58 2.56 18.11 -5.79
C VAL A 58 2.74 16.60 -5.70
N ILE A 59 3.30 15.96 -6.73
CA ILE A 59 3.58 14.51 -6.72
C ILE A 59 4.60 14.18 -5.62
N GLU A 60 5.66 14.96 -5.48
CA GLU A 60 6.71 14.71 -4.50
C GLU A 60 6.21 14.89 -3.07
N ASN A 61 5.44 15.95 -2.80
CA ASN A 61 4.82 16.20 -1.49
C ASN A 61 3.77 15.15 -1.09
N ASN A 62 3.14 14.49 -2.06
CA ASN A 62 2.17 13.42 -1.83
C ASN A 62 2.77 12.01 -1.98
N SER A 63 4.07 11.93 -2.23
CA SER A 63 4.82 10.69 -2.21
C SER A 63 5.31 10.42 -0.79
N TRP A 64 5.27 9.17 -0.37
CA TRP A 64 5.88 8.75 0.88
C TRP A 64 6.83 7.59 0.65
N LYS A 65 7.82 7.52 1.54
CA LYS A 65 8.86 6.50 1.55
C LYS A 65 8.30 5.24 2.21
N VAL A 66 7.93 4.25 1.39
CA VAL A 66 7.46 2.95 1.86
C VAL A 66 8.65 2.01 1.97
N PRO A 67 8.90 1.41 3.14
CA PRO A 67 9.88 0.34 3.26
C PRO A 67 9.54 -0.78 2.27
N VAL A 68 10.51 -1.25 1.49
CA VAL A 68 10.34 -2.31 0.47
C VAL A 68 9.68 -3.58 1.04
N HIS A 69 9.78 -3.79 2.35
CA HIS A 69 9.16 -4.89 3.08
C HIS A 69 7.64 -4.78 3.33
N TYR A 70 6.96 -3.72 2.87
CA TYR A 70 5.50 -3.58 3.07
C TYR A 70 4.68 -4.69 2.37
N ASN A 71 5.27 -5.39 1.40
CA ASN A 71 4.57 -6.43 0.63
C ASN A 71 4.60 -7.83 1.25
N HIS A 72 5.10 -7.97 2.47
CA HIS A 72 4.99 -9.21 3.23
C HIS A 72 4.45 -8.88 4.61
N GLN A 73 3.15 -8.58 4.70
CA GLN A 73 2.48 -8.63 5.99
C GLN A 73 2.79 -10.01 6.57
N LYS A 74 3.64 -10.06 7.60
CA LYS A 74 4.10 -11.30 8.19
C LYS A 74 2.84 -11.99 8.69
N LEU A 75 2.47 -13.10 8.03
CA LEU A 75 1.37 -13.92 8.50
C LEU A 75 1.62 -14.24 9.98
N PRO A 76 0.60 -14.11 10.83
CA PRO A 76 0.77 -14.43 12.23
C PRO A 76 1.33 -15.85 12.38
N ALA A 77 2.11 -16.05 13.45
CA ALA A 77 3.03 -17.18 13.55
C ALA A 77 2.30 -18.54 13.51
N ASP A 78 1.07 -18.57 14.01
CA ASP A 78 0.10 -19.65 13.95
C ASP A 78 -0.33 -20.01 12.51
N VAL A 79 -0.72 -19.02 11.70
CA VAL A 79 -1.10 -19.22 10.29
C VAL A 79 0.10 -19.70 9.47
N SER A 80 1.29 -19.16 9.77
CA SER A 80 2.54 -19.62 9.17
C SER A 80 2.87 -21.08 9.53
N LYS A 81 2.67 -21.49 10.79
CA LYS A 81 2.81 -22.89 11.23
C LYS A 81 1.79 -23.79 10.54
N LEU A 82 0.53 -23.35 10.42
CA LEU A 82 -0.54 -24.08 9.78
C LEU A 82 -0.29 -24.28 8.28
N MET A 83 0.22 -23.25 7.58
CA MET A 83 0.66 -23.34 6.18
C MET A 83 1.76 -24.39 5.98
N ARG A 84 2.75 -24.43 6.88
CA ARG A 84 3.79 -25.47 6.86
C ARG A 84 3.21 -26.87 7.07
N ALA A 85 2.31 -27.04 8.05
CA ALA A 85 1.65 -28.32 8.31
C ALA A 85 0.83 -28.81 7.10
N LYS A 86 0.06 -27.91 6.47
CA LYS A 86 -0.68 -28.19 5.23
C LYS A 86 0.25 -28.67 4.12
N ASN A 87 1.36 -27.97 3.87
CA ASN A 87 2.31 -28.33 2.82
C ASN A 87 2.98 -29.68 3.09
N THR A 88 3.31 -29.99 4.34
CA THR A 88 3.82 -31.32 4.73
C THR A 88 2.77 -32.41 4.49
N ALA A 89 1.51 -32.16 4.83
CA ALA A 89 0.41 -33.11 4.60
C ALA A 89 0.17 -33.35 3.09
N LEU A 90 0.20 -32.30 2.27
CA LEU A 90 0.08 -32.42 0.81
C LEU A 90 1.21 -33.26 0.21
N ARG A 91 2.46 -33.04 0.66
CA ARG A 91 3.60 -33.87 0.23
C ARG A 91 3.45 -35.33 0.64
N ARG A 92 2.89 -35.61 1.82
CA ARG A 92 2.61 -36.99 2.25
C ARG A 92 1.53 -37.64 1.41
N ALA A 93 0.44 -36.91 1.15
CA ALA A 93 -0.65 -37.39 0.31
C ALA A 93 -0.22 -37.64 -1.14
N SER A 94 0.77 -36.89 -1.66
CA SER A 94 1.30 -37.14 -3.00
C SER A 94 2.19 -38.39 -3.08
N VAL A 95 2.94 -38.70 -2.02
CA VAL A 95 3.79 -39.91 -1.96
C VAL A 95 2.94 -41.15 -1.69
N TYR A 96 1.97 -41.04 -0.79
CA TYR A 96 1.07 -42.12 -0.41
C TYR A 96 -0.37 -41.65 -0.62
N PRO A 97 -0.97 -41.90 -1.81
CA PRO A 97 -2.30 -41.43 -2.16
C PRO A 97 -3.39 -42.27 -1.49
N THR A 98 -3.43 -42.22 -0.15
CA THR A 98 -4.42 -42.89 0.68
C THR A 98 -5.55 -41.91 1.02
N PRO A 99 -6.83 -42.35 1.06
CA PRO A 99 -7.97 -41.49 1.41
C PRO A 99 -7.82 -40.75 2.74
N ALA A 100 -7.19 -41.38 3.74
CA ALA A 100 -6.94 -40.75 5.04
C ALA A 100 -5.99 -39.53 4.93
N TYR A 101 -4.92 -39.65 4.15
CA TYR A 101 -3.94 -38.57 3.97
C TYR A 101 -4.48 -37.44 3.10
N THR A 102 -5.25 -37.76 2.07
CA THR A 102 -5.91 -36.74 1.24
C THR A 102 -6.94 -35.97 2.06
N PHE A 103 -7.78 -36.66 2.84
CA PHE A 103 -8.75 -36.01 3.73
C PHE A 103 -8.06 -35.11 4.76
N TYR A 104 -6.98 -35.59 5.38
CA TYR A 104 -6.19 -34.80 6.33
C TYR A 104 -5.58 -33.54 5.69
N ALA A 105 -5.02 -33.66 4.48
CA ALA A 105 -4.48 -32.52 3.75
C ALA A 105 -5.57 -31.50 3.36
N CYS A 106 -6.72 -31.97 2.89
CA CYS A 106 -7.88 -31.12 2.59
C CYS A 106 -8.40 -30.39 3.84
N ALA A 107 -8.49 -31.08 4.98
CA ALA A 107 -8.90 -30.46 6.24
C ALA A 107 -7.95 -29.31 6.64
N LEU A 108 -6.63 -29.51 6.50
CA LEU A 108 -5.64 -28.45 6.74
C LEU A 108 -5.76 -27.31 5.72
N GLN A 109 -6.08 -27.61 4.46
CA GLN A 109 -6.30 -26.60 3.43
C GLN A 109 -7.52 -25.72 3.74
N CYS A 110 -8.63 -26.31 4.20
CA CYS A 110 -9.80 -25.56 4.64
C CYS A 110 -9.46 -24.64 5.83
N LYS A 111 -8.73 -25.15 6.83
CA LYS A 111 -8.30 -24.33 7.98
C LYS A 111 -7.42 -23.15 7.57
N VAL A 112 -6.44 -23.37 6.69
CA VAL A 112 -5.63 -22.30 6.13
C VAL A 112 -6.49 -21.24 5.44
N TRP A 113 -7.46 -21.68 4.62
CA TRP A 113 -8.32 -20.75 3.90
C TRP A 113 -9.14 -19.87 4.84
N VAL A 114 -9.69 -20.45 5.91
CA VAL A 114 -10.44 -19.71 6.94
C VAL A 114 -9.53 -18.68 7.63
N CYS A 115 -8.38 -19.08 8.16
CA CYS A 115 -7.52 -18.16 8.91
C CYS A 115 -6.94 -17.04 8.02
N VAL A 116 -6.55 -17.34 6.78
CA VAL A 116 -6.07 -16.30 5.84
C VAL A 116 -7.19 -15.32 5.49
N ARG A 117 -8.43 -15.81 5.38
CA ARG A 117 -9.58 -14.95 5.13
C ARG A 117 -9.87 -14.05 6.34
N GLU A 118 -9.78 -14.57 7.56
CA GLU A 118 -9.93 -13.79 8.80
C GLU A 118 -8.87 -12.69 8.89
N VAL A 119 -7.58 -13.04 8.75
CA VAL A 119 -6.49 -12.04 8.77
C VAL A 119 -6.72 -10.94 7.73
N ARG A 120 -7.17 -11.31 6.53
CA ARG A 120 -7.49 -10.34 5.48
C ARG A 120 -8.69 -9.46 5.88
N ASN A 121 -9.74 -10.04 6.43
CA ASN A 121 -10.92 -9.31 6.87
C ASN A 121 -10.60 -8.35 8.00
N ASP A 122 -9.80 -8.76 8.99
CA ASP A 122 -9.35 -7.89 10.09
C ASP A 122 -8.56 -6.70 9.57
N ASN A 123 -7.66 -6.95 8.60
CA ASN A 123 -6.92 -5.89 7.93
C ASN A 123 -7.84 -4.92 7.19
N TRP A 124 -8.87 -5.42 6.49
CA TRP A 124 -9.89 -4.55 5.87
C TRP A 124 -10.70 -3.77 6.90
N SER A 125 -11.08 -4.38 8.02
CA SER A 125 -11.81 -3.72 9.11
C SER A 125 -11.00 -2.57 9.72
N ALA A 126 -9.70 -2.78 9.99
CA ALA A 126 -8.81 -1.75 10.51
C ALA A 126 -8.71 -0.53 9.56
N ILE A 127 -8.60 -0.78 8.25
CA ILE A 127 -8.61 0.27 7.23
C ILE A 127 -9.94 1.03 7.25
N MET A 128 -11.06 0.32 7.36
CA MET A 128 -12.39 0.95 7.42
C MET A 128 -12.57 1.81 8.68
N GLU A 129 -12.06 1.37 9.83
CA GLU A 129 -12.07 2.16 11.08
C GLU A 129 -11.25 3.45 10.96
N GLU A 130 -10.04 3.38 10.41
CA GLU A 130 -9.17 4.54 10.19
C GLU A 130 -9.83 5.57 9.25
N ASN A 131 -10.45 5.10 8.15
CA ASN A 131 -11.15 5.98 7.21
C ASN A 131 -12.40 6.60 7.86
N THR A 132 -13.12 5.84 8.68
CA THR A 132 -14.30 6.34 9.41
C THR A 132 -13.91 7.43 10.40
N LEU A 133 -12.81 7.23 11.13
CA LEU A 133 -12.28 8.22 12.06
C LEU A 133 -11.87 9.50 11.32
N THR A 134 -11.16 9.37 10.21
CA THR A 134 -10.72 10.49 9.37
C THR A 134 -11.89 11.28 8.77
N HIS A 135 -12.96 10.59 8.34
CA HIS A 135 -14.17 11.24 7.84
C HIS A 135 -14.91 12.01 8.94
N LYS A 136 -15.01 11.44 10.15
CA LYS A 136 -15.62 12.13 11.30
C LYS A 136 -14.87 13.39 11.68
N THR A 137 -13.54 13.34 11.75
CA THR A 137 -12.72 14.52 12.07
C THR A 137 -12.82 15.59 10.98
N TYR A 138 -12.79 15.18 9.71
CA TYR A 138 -13.02 16.08 8.58
C TYR A 138 -14.34 16.86 8.70
N TRP A 139 -15.45 16.17 8.95
CA TRP A 139 -16.76 16.82 9.09
C TRP A 139 -16.86 17.73 10.31
N HIS A 140 -16.21 17.36 11.42
CA HIS A 140 -16.15 18.23 12.59
C HIS A 140 -15.46 19.56 12.28
N VAL A 141 -14.30 19.50 11.61
CA VAL A 141 -13.54 20.70 11.20
C VAL A 141 -14.33 21.53 10.20
N ALA A 142 -14.92 20.91 9.17
CA ALA A 142 -15.71 21.60 8.17
C ALA A 142 -16.90 22.35 8.80
N LYS A 143 -17.56 21.75 9.79
CA LYS A 143 -18.67 22.38 10.52
C LYS A 143 -18.22 23.58 11.35
N VAL A 144 -17.05 23.51 11.99
CA VAL A 144 -16.46 24.64 12.74
C VAL A 144 -16.12 25.80 11.81
N LEU A 145 -15.57 25.52 10.63
CA LEU A 145 -15.18 26.54 9.65
C LEU A 145 -16.36 27.17 8.89
N SER A 146 -17.56 26.60 9.00
CA SER A 146 -18.76 27.11 8.34
C SER A 146 -19.55 28.13 9.20
N ASN A 147 -19.13 28.34 10.44
CA ASN A 147 -19.64 29.36 11.37
C ASN A 147 -18.64 30.52 11.50
#